data_AF-A0A450ULK9-F1
#
_entry.id   AF-A0A450ULK9-F1
#
_cell.length_a   1.000
_cell.length_b   1.000
_cell.length_c   1.000
_cell.angle_alpha   90.00
_cell.angle_beta   90.00
_cell.angle_gamma   90.00
#
_symmetry.space_group_name_H-M   'P 1'
#
loop_
_entity.id
_entity.type
_entity.pdbx_description
1 polymer ?
#
loop_
_entity_poly.entity_id
_entity_poly.type
_entity_poly.pdbx_seq_one_letter_code
_entity_poly.pdbx_strand_id
1 'polypeptide(L)'
;MKTTHYDAFLSHRGENKPWVEALAHNLERAGKEVFLDIWNLVPGRSLAGQLDAALTHSRTGILVATPESLESSWVRDEYDKMLALRNRSDVPPFTILPLVFGEIPKFPFLENHLCIDFSDPSPAGYGKAFRRLLCGLAGKSPKKMSDIPLPDLDIPEPMTPRLADMPRQPLATGEAAFVGKIFDTLATGQPVLLLAQEGRDRLGMH
;
A
#
# COMPACT_ATOMS: atom_id res chain seq x y z
N MET A 1 -2.90 31.37 11.11
CA MET A 1 -2.37 30.00 11.19
C MET A 1 -2.89 29.25 9.96
N LYS A 2 -2.03 28.67 9.11
CA LYS A 2 -2.51 27.85 7.98
C LYS A 2 -3.15 26.59 8.58
N THR A 3 -4.47 26.48 8.51
CA THR A 3 -5.24 25.35 9.00
C THR A 3 -5.08 24.17 8.04
N THR A 4 -4.65 23.03 8.54
CA THR A 4 -4.78 21.75 7.81
C THR A 4 -6.24 21.34 7.85
N HIS A 5 -6.81 21.02 6.69
CA HIS A 5 -8.21 20.61 6.52
C HIS A 5 -8.39 19.09 6.53
N TYR A 6 -7.30 18.33 6.38
CA TYR A 6 -7.34 16.88 6.32
C TYR A 6 -6.29 16.27 7.25
N ASP A 7 -6.67 15.21 7.96
CA ASP A 7 -5.75 14.36 8.69
C ASP A 7 -4.84 13.57 7.75
N ALA A 8 -5.41 13.11 6.62
CA ALA A 8 -4.73 12.26 5.66
C ALA A 8 -5.12 12.55 4.20
N PHE A 9 -4.10 12.63 3.34
CA PHE A 9 -4.22 12.57 1.89
C PHE A 9 -3.88 11.15 1.42
N LEU A 10 -4.80 10.45 0.75
CA LEU A 10 -4.54 9.11 0.20
C LEU A 10 -4.03 9.23 -1.23
N SER A 11 -2.75 8.97 -1.41
CA SER A 11 -2.13 8.84 -2.71
C SER A 11 -2.10 7.39 -3.16
N HIS A 12 -2.72 7.11 -4.30
CA HIS A 12 -2.78 5.78 -4.88
C HIS A 12 -2.76 5.86 -6.41
N ARG A 13 -2.48 4.73 -7.06
CA ARG A 13 -2.53 4.59 -8.52
C ARG A 13 -3.40 3.39 -8.89
N GLY A 14 -4.23 3.56 -9.94
CA GLY A 14 -4.78 2.43 -10.70
C GLY A 14 -6.04 1.77 -10.12
N GLU A 15 -6.27 0.53 -10.57
CA GLU A 15 -7.56 -0.17 -10.59
C GLU A 15 -8.08 -0.63 -9.22
N ASN A 16 -7.28 -0.51 -8.17
CA ASN A 16 -7.61 -1.01 -6.83
C ASN A 16 -8.41 -0.01 -5.99
N LYS A 17 -9.25 0.78 -6.67
CA LYS A 17 -10.13 1.79 -6.06
C LYS A 17 -10.99 1.24 -4.92
N PRO A 18 -11.58 0.03 -5.01
CA PRO A 18 -12.40 -0.50 -3.93
C PRO A 18 -11.65 -0.65 -2.59
N TRP A 19 -10.39 -1.09 -2.63
CA TRP A 19 -9.59 -1.25 -1.41
C TRP A 19 -9.27 0.11 -0.78
N VAL A 20 -8.88 1.09 -1.60
CA VAL A 20 -8.52 2.44 -1.14
C VAL A 20 -9.73 3.18 -0.62
N GLU A 21 -10.90 3.03 -1.26
CA GLU A 21 -12.18 3.58 -0.78
C GLU A 21 -12.59 2.96 0.56
N ALA A 22 -12.46 1.63 0.72
CA ALA A 22 -12.73 0.97 2.00
C ALA A 22 -11.78 1.47 3.11
N LEU A 23 -10.49 1.67 2.81
CA LEU A 23 -9.56 2.28 3.74
C LEU A 23 -9.98 3.70 4.13
N ALA A 24 -10.39 4.52 3.16
CA ALA A 24 -10.83 5.89 3.39
C ALA A 24 -12.08 5.92 4.31
N HIS A 25 -13.07 5.06 4.06
CA HIS A 25 -14.25 4.95 4.92
C HIS A 25 -13.91 4.48 6.33
N ASN A 26 -12.98 3.53 6.46
CA ASN A 26 -12.51 3.08 7.77
C ASN A 26 -11.83 4.21 8.56
N LEU A 27 -11.04 5.06 7.88
CA LEU A 27 -10.42 6.24 8.47
C LEU A 27 -11.49 7.27 8.90
N GLU A 28 -12.51 7.53 8.10
CA GLU A 28 -13.64 8.40 8.48
C GLU A 28 -14.40 7.84 9.70
N ARG A 29 -14.66 6.52 9.73
CA ARG A 29 -15.27 5.83 10.88
C ARG A 29 -14.42 5.91 12.14
N ALA A 30 -13.09 6.06 11.99
CA ALA A 30 -12.15 6.33 13.07
C ALA A 30 -12.01 7.83 13.40
N GLY A 31 -12.87 8.68 12.85
CA GLY A 31 -12.93 10.12 13.10
C GLY A 31 -11.81 10.91 12.44
N LYS A 32 -11.32 10.47 11.26
CA LYS A 32 -10.31 11.19 10.47
C LYS A 32 -10.94 11.91 9.30
N GLU A 33 -10.49 13.14 9.06
CA GLU A 33 -10.82 13.88 7.84
C GLU A 33 -9.87 13.45 6.72
N VAL A 34 -10.43 12.85 5.66
CA VAL A 34 -9.65 12.20 4.60
C VAL A 34 -9.87 12.92 3.27
N PHE A 35 -8.78 13.13 2.54
CA PHE A 35 -8.84 13.46 1.13
C PHE A 35 -8.59 12.20 0.29
N LEU A 36 -9.57 11.82 -0.52
CA LEU A 36 -9.47 10.82 -1.58
C LEU A 36 -9.89 11.47 -2.90
N ASP A 37 -9.06 11.29 -3.93
CA ASP A 37 -9.26 11.91 -5.25
C ASP A 37 -10.65 11.64 -5.86
N ILE A 38 -11.16 10.42 -5.76
CA ILE A 38 -12.48 10.00 -6.27
C ILE A 38 -13.62 10.73 -5.57
N TRP A 39 -13.44 11.15 -4.31
CA TRP A 39 -14.46 11.83 -3.52
C TRP A 39 -14.37 13.34 -3.61
N ASN A 40 -13.16 13.88 -3.69
CA ASN A 40 -12.90 15.29 -3.44
C ASN A 40 -12.51 16.09 -4.69
N LEU A 41 -12.07 15.45 -5.77
CA LEU A 41 -11.77 16.18 -7.00
C LEU A 41 -13.05 16.65 -7.68
N VAL A 42 -13.10 17.94 -7.98
CA VAL A 42 -14.20 18.57 -8.71
C VAL A 42 -13.89 18.55 -10.20
N PRO A 43 -14.74 17.93 -11.05
CA PRO A 43 -14.59 17.96 -12.50
C PRO A 43 -14.56 19.39 -13.04
N GLY A 44 -13.82 19.63 -14.12
CA GLY A 44 -13.68 20.95 -14.75
C GLY A 44 -12.67 21.89 -14.08
N ARG A 45 -12.02 21.47 -12.98
CA ARG A 45 -10.88 22.17 -12.37
C ARG A 45 -9.56 21.49 -12.72
N SER A 46 -8.45 22.21 -12.55
CA SER A 46 -7.10 21.65 -12.75
C SER A 46 -6.86 20.49 -11.79
N LEU A 47 -6.63 19.29 -12.33
CA LEU A 47 -6.29 18.10 -11.53
C LEU A 47 -5.04 18.36 -10.67
N ALA A 48 -3.96 18.84 -11.30
CA ALA A 48 -2.70 19.12 -10.61
C ALA A 48 -2.88 20.17 -9.50
N GLY A 49 -3.64 21.23 -9.76
CA GLY A 49 -3.89 22.27 -8.76
C GLY A 49 -4.71 21.77 -7.57
N GLN A 50 -5.68 20.88 -7.80
CA GLN A 50 -6.48 20.30 -6.72
C GLN A 50 -5.66 19.33 -5.86
N LEU A 51 -4.82 18.50 -6.47
CA LEU A 51 -3.94 17.57 -5.74
C LEU A 51 -2.89 18.33 -4.93
N ASP A 52 -2.25 19.36 -5.49
CA ASP A 52 -1.27 20.19 -4.78
C ASP A 52 -1.91 20.92 -3.58
N ALA A 53 -3.11 21.48 -3.78
CA ALA A 53 -3.86 22.10 -2.70
C ALA A 53 -4.22 21.08 -1.61
N ALA A 54 -4.75 19.91 -1.97
CA ALA A 54 -5.12 18.87 -1.02
C ALA A 54 -3.91 18.40 -0.20
N LEU A 55 -2.78 18.14 -0.88
CA LEU A 55 -1.55 17.72 -0.24
C LEU A 55 -1.04 18.79 0.74
N THR A 56 -1.04 20.07 0.33
CA THR A 56 -0.60 21.20 1.18
C THR A 56 -1.50 21.42 2.41
N HIS A 57 -2.80 21.10 2.31
CA HIS A 57 -3.76 21.23 3.42
C HIS A 57 -3.92 19.93 4.23
N SER A 58 -3.10 18.92 3.99
CA SER A 58 -3.12 17.65 4.71
C SER A 58 -1.97 17.54 5.70
N ARG A 59 -2.23 16.91 6.85
CA ARG A 59 -1.19 16.68 7.88
C ARG A 59 -0.30 15.48 7.55
N THR A 60 -0.86 14.48 6.87
CA THR A 60 -0.17 13.23 6.52
C THR A 60 -0.46 12.85 5.08
N GLY A 61 0.55 12.40 4.35
CA GLY A 61 0.40 11.70 3.06
C GLY A 61 0.49 10.20 3.29
N ILE A 62 -0.58 9.48 2.95
CA ILE A 62 -0.60 8.02 2.91
C ILE A 62 -0.27 7.62 1.48
N LEU A 63 0.85 6.92 1.28
CA LEU A 63 1.28 6.42 -0.02
C LEU A 63 0.90 4.95 -0.12
N VAL A 64 -0.11 4.61 -0.91
CA VAL A 64 -0.56 3.23 -1.15
C VAL A 64 0.32 2.62 -2.25
N ALA A 65 1.35 1.87 -1.84
CA ALA A 65 2.32 1.27 -2.74
C ALA A 65 1.96 -0.19 -3.03
N THR A 66 1.28 -0.43 -4.16
CA THR A 66 0.95 -1.77 -4.67
C THR A 66 2.06 -2.33 -5.56
N PRO A 67 2.19 -3.66 -5.73
CA PRO A 67 3.15 -4.27 -6.64
C PRO A 67 3.19 -3.66 -8.05
N GLU A 68 2.02 -3.33 -8.63
CA GLU A 68 1.93 -2.73 -9.97
C GLU A 68 2.40 -1.27 -9.98
N SER A 69 2.15 -0.55 -8.89
CA SER A 69 2.67 0.82 -8.74
C SER A 69 4.19 0.81 -8.61
N LEU A 70 4.74 -0.24 -7.97
CA LEU A 70 6.17 -0.42 -7.71
C LEU A 70 6.96 -0.65 -9.01
N GLU A 71 6.38 -1.23 -10.06
CA GLU A 71 7.09 -1.37 -11.36
C GLU A 71 7.16 -0.06 -12.17
N SER A 72 6.49 1.01 -11.72
CA SER A 72 6.43 2.28 -12.42
C SER A 72 7.24 3.38 -11.73
N SER A 73 7.77 4.34 -12.50
CA SER A 73 8.42 5.54 -11.94
C SER A 73 7.49 6.41 -11.09
N TRP A 74 6.17 6.16 -11.16
CA TRP A 74 5.14 6.97 -10.51
C TRP A 74 5.25 6.99 -8.98
N VAL A 75 5.53 5.86 -8.32
CA VAL A 75 5.63 5.82 -6.85
C VAL A 75 6.78 6.72 -6.38
N ARG A 76 7.89 6.75 -7.12
CA ARG A 76 8.99 7.67 -6.87
C ARG A 76 8.57 9.12 -7.10
N ASP A 77 7.96 9.44 -8.24
CA ASP A 77 7.55 10.81 -8.56
C ASP A 77 6.58 11.39 -7.51
N GLU A 78 5.65 10.57 -7.03
CA GLU A 78 4.67 10.97 -6.03
C GLU A 78 5.29 11.08 -4.63
N TYR A 79 6.16 10.15 -4.27
CA TYR A 79 6.96 10.24 -3.06
C TYR A 79 7.84 11.49 -3.05
N ASP A 80 8.46 11.85 -4.17
CA ASP A 80 9.30 13.03 -4.30
C ASP A 80 8.50 14.33 -4.10
N LYS A 81 7.25 14.40 -4.57
CA LYS A 81 6.35 15.54 -4.27
C LYS A 81 6.03 15.64 -2.77
N MET A 82 5.69 14.52 -2.14
CA MET A 82 5.44 14.48 -0.70
C MET A 82 6.68 14.87 0.10
N LEU A 83 7.86 14.43 -0.34
CA LEU A 83 9.14 14.77 0.25
C LEU A 83 9.46 16.26 0.09
N ALA A 84 9.21 16.82 -1.09
CA ALA A 84 9.37 18.25 -1.34
C ALA A 84 8.47 19.07 -0.40
N LEU A 85 7.22 18.66 -0.20
CA LEU A 85 6.33 19.32 0.77
C LEU A 85 6.86 19.19 2.20
N ARG A 86 7.30 18.00 2.62
CA ARG A 86 7.87 17.78 3.96
C ARG A 86 9.07 18.67 4.26
N ASN A 87 9.90 18.97 3.26
CA ASN A 87 11.10 19.78 3.41
C ASN A 87 10.84 21.30 3.35
N ARG A 88 9.60 21.73 3.10
CA ARG A 88 9.24 23.15 3.08
C ARG A 88 9.09 23.70 4.49
N SER A 89 9.78 24.80 4.78
CA SER A 89 9.70 25.49 6.07
C SER A 89 8.46 26.39 6.21
N ASP A 90 7.77 26.70 5.10
CA ASP A 90 6.62 27.61 5.06
C ASP A 90 5.25 26.92 5.25
N VAL A 91 5.28 25.61 5.51
CA VAL A 91 4.11 24.74 5.74
C VAL A 91 4.25 24.01 7.08
N PRO A 92 3.15 23.56 7.69
CA PRO A 92 3.20 22.71 8.88
C PRO A 92 3.97 21.39 8.63
N PRO A 93 4.52 20.75 9.69
CA PRO A 93 5.18 19.45 9.56
C PRO A 93 4.29 18.41 8.87
N PHE A 94 4.84 17.76 7.84
CA PHE A 94 4.13 16.77 7.04
C PHE A 94 4.71 15.37 7.26
N THR A 95 3.84 14.39 7.54
CA THR A 95 4.24 12.98 7.72
C THR A 95 3.96 12.19 6.44
N ILE A 96 4.84 11.26 6.08
CA ILE A 96 4.63 10.33 4.98
C ILE A 96 4.51 8.92 5.56
N LEU A 97 3.42 8.22 5.26
CA LEU A 97 3.14 6.85 5.70
C LEU A 97 2.99 5.93 4.49
N PRO A 98 4.02 5.13 4.16
CA PRO A 98 3.92 4.12 3.11
C PRO A 98 3.08 2.92 3.59
N LEU A 99 2.07 2.55 2.79
CA LEU A 99 1.33 1.30 2.92
C LEU A 99 1.81 0.31 1.87
N VAL A 100 2.01 -0.93 2.29
CA VAL A 100 2.58 -2.00 1.46
C VAL A 100 1.77 -3.28 1.61
N PHE A 101 1.91 -4.19 0.66
CA PHE A 101 1.09 -5.40 0.54
C PHE A 101 1.97 -6.63 0.36
N GLY A 102 2.86 -6.86 1.31
CA GLY A 102 3.82 -7.97 1.31
C GLY A 102 5.22 -7.51 0.92
N GLU A 103 5.96 -8.37 0.23
CA GLU A 103 7.33 -8.05 -0.18
C GLU A 103 7.35 -6.87 -1.16
N ILE A 104 8.11 -5.85 -0.80
CA ILE A 104 8.35 -4.69 -1.64
C ILE A 104 9.61 -5.00 -2.46
N PRO A 105 9.60 -4.85 -3.80
CA PRO A 105 10.84 -4.75 -4.57
C PRO A 105 11.73 -3.67 -3.93
N LYS A 106 13.02 -3.93 -3.76
CA LYS A 106 13.93 -3.04 -3.00
C LYS A 106 13.90 -1.61 -3.55
N PHE A 107 13.20 -0.72 -2.85
CA PHE A 107 13.24 0.72 -3.09
C PHE A 107 14.16 1.37 -2.06
N PRO A 108 15.31 1.91 -2.47
CA PRO A 108 16.24 2.60 -1.57
C PRO A 108 15.60 3.74 -0.76
N PHE A 109 14.53 4.34 -1.28
CA PHE A 109 13.83 5.42 -0.59
C PHE A 109 12.81 4.94 0.45
N LEU A 110 12.37 3.67 0.40
CA LEU A 110 11.54 3.06 1.46
C LEU A 110 12.38 2.30 2.50
N GLU A 111 13.63 1.95 2.18
CA GLU A 111 14.56 1.25 3.10
C GLU A 111 14.76 1.99 4.44
N ASN A 112 14.67 3.32 4.43
CA ASN A 112 14.81 4.16 5.63
C ASN A 112 13.46 4.57 6.26
N HIS A 113 12.35 4.00 5.82
CA HIS A 113 11.00 4.33 6.31
C HIS A 113 10.30 3.11 6.89
N LEU A 114 9.67 3.30 8.06
CA LEU A 114 8.81 2.28 8.63
C LEU A 114 7.52 2.19 7.80
N CYS A 115 7.38 1.11 7.03
CA CYS A 115 6.16 0.83 6.28
C CYS A 115 5.09 0.17 7.15
N ILE A 116 3.82 0.33 6.77
CA ILE A 116 2.68 -0.37 7.35
C ILE A 116 2.21 -1.43 6.35
N ASP A 117 2.35 -2.69 6.73
CA ASP A 117 2.02 -3.82 5.88
C ASP A 117 0.58 -4.29 6.08
N PHE A 118 -0.18 -4.34 4.99
CA PHE A 118 -1.55 -4.81 4.86
C PHE A 118 -1.66 -6.15 4.10
N SER A 119 -0.56 -6.92 4.02
CA SER A 119 -0.51 -8.24 3.35
C SER A 119 -1.40 -9.32 3.94
N ASP A 120 -1.76 -9.24 5.23
CA ASP A 120 -2.66 -10.18 5.89
C ASP A 120 -4.12 -9.68 5.78
N PRO A 121 -4.94 -10.29 4.89
CA PRO A 121 -6.30 -9.85 4.64
C PRO A 121 -7.29 -10.33 5.71
N SER A 122 -6.85 -11.10 6.71
CA SER A 122 -7.73 -11.52 7.78
C SER A 122 -8.22 -10.29 8.58
N PRO A 123 -9.42 -10.32 9.17
CA PRO A 123 -9.90 -9.22 10.01
C PRO A 123 -8.92 -8.84 11.13
N ALA A 124 -8.20 -9.82 11.69
CA ALA A 124 -7.20 -9.59 12.71
C ALA A 124 -5.94 -8.92 12.16
N GLY A 125 -5.44 -9.37 11.01
CA GLY A 125 -4.29 -8.80 10.30
C GLY A 125 -4.54 -7.36 9.86
N TYR A 126 -5.64 -7.15 9.15
CA TYR A 126 -6.10 -5.82 8.74
C TYR A 126 -6.29 -4.90 9.93
N GLY A 127 -6.98 -5.34 11.00
CA GLY A 127 -7.17 -4.54 12.20
C GLY A 127 -5.86 -4.16 12.88
N LYS A 128 -4.87 -5.05 12.91
CA LYS A 128 -3.52 -4.78 13.41
C LYS A 128 -2.81 -3.72 12.56
N ALA A 129 -2.83 -3.85 11.24
CA ALA A 129 -2.23 -2.89 10.31
C ALA A 129 -2.91 -1.51 10.42
N PHE A 130 -4.24 -1.49 10.49
CA PHE A 130 -5.04 -0.28 10.63
C PHE A 130 -4.75 0.45 11.95
N ARG A 131 -4.56 -0.26 13.08
CA ARG A 131 -4.11 0.39 14.32
C ARG A 131 -2.72 1.01 14.19
N ARG A 132 -1.78 0.38 13.47
CA ARG A 132 -0.45 0.98 13.18
C ARG A 132 -0.60 2.25 12.37
N LEU A 133 -1.52 2.27 11.40
CA LEU A 133 -1.85 3.46 10.63
C LEU A 133 -2.39 4.59 11.52
N LEU A 134 -3.32 4.29 12.44
CA LEU A 134 -3.82 5.28 13.41
C LEU A 134 -2.70 5.81 14.33
N CYS A 135 -1.77 4.95 14.77
CA CYS A 135 -0.57 5.37 15.50
C CYS A 135 0.30 6.33 14.69
N GLY A 136 0.56 6.00 13.41
CA GLY A 136 1.31 6.84 12.49
C GLY A 136 0.66 8.21 12.28
N LEU A 137 -0.65 8.22 12.02
CA LEU A 137 -1.44 9.45 11.88
C LEU A 137 -1.43 10.28 13.17
N ALA A 138 -1.34 9.66 14.35
CA ALA A 138 -1.27 10.37 15.62
C ALA A 138 0.17 10.78 16.02
N GLY A 139 1.20 10.34 15.29
CA GLY A 139 2.60 10.50 15.70
C GLY A 139 2.96 9.78 17.01
N LYS A 140 2.27 8.67 17.32
CA LYS A 140 2.43 7.92 18.59
C LYS A 140 3.05 6.55 18.35
N SER A 141 3.82 6.07 19.33
CA SER A 141 4.39 4.72 19.31
C SER A 141 3.30 3.64 19.38
N PRO A 142 3.45 2.49 18.66
CA PRO A 142 2.50 1.38 18.70
C PRO A 142 2.59 0.51 19.97
N LYS A 143 3.37 0.90 21.00
CA LYS A 143 3.56 0.07 22.21
C LYS A 143 2.26 -0.30 22.94
N LYS A 144 1.22 0.56 22.87
CA LYS A 144 -0.12 0.33 23.44
C LYS A 144 -1.19 0.17 22.35
N MET A 145 -0.79 -0.34 21.18
CA MET A 145 -1.65 -0.39 20.00
C MET A 145 -2.88 -1.29 20.19
N SER A 146 -2.76 -2.36 20.98
CA SER A 146 -3.88 -3.25 21.33
C SER A 146 -5.06 -2.52 21.98
N ASP A 147 -4.79 -1.40 22.64
CA ASP A 147 -5.76 -0.64 23.44
C ASP A 147 -6.51 0.39 22.59
N ILE A 148 -6.12 0.57 21.31
CA ILE A 148 -6.81 1.47 20.39
C ILE A 148 -8.10 0.76 19.94
N PRO A 149 -9.28 1.27 20.34
CA PRO A 149 -10.55 0.73 19.88
C PRO A 149 -10.65 0.95 18.37
N LEU A 150 -11.07 -0.09 17.67
CA LEU A 150 -11.35 -0.01 16.25
C LEU A 150 -12.85 0.21 16.07
N PRO A 151 -13.27 1.04 15.10
CA PRO A 151 -14.66 1.03 14.67
C PRO A 151 -14.99 -0.34 14.05
N ASP A 152 -16.25 -0.55 13.72
CA ASP A 152 -16.64 -1.65 12.84
C ASP A 152 -15.99 -1.44 11.47
N LEU A 153 -14.95 -2.22 11.16
CA LEU A 153 -14.12 -2.07 9.98
C LEU A 153 -14.71 -2.85 8.80
N ASP A 154 -14.79 -2.18 7.66
CA ASP A 154 -15.00 -2.85 6.39
C ASP A 154 -13.67 -3.46 5.94
N ILE A 155 -13.62 -4.79 5.80
CA ILE A 155 -12.40 -5.50 5.40
C ILE A 155 -12.45 -5.68 3.89
N PRO A 156 -11.69 -4.89 3.12
CA PRO A 156 -11.69 -5.01 1.67
C PRO A 156 -11.10 -6.35 1.24
N GLU A 157 -11.53 -6.81 0.07
CA GLU A 157 -10.86 -7.93 -0.59
C GLU A 157 -9.37 -7.61 -0.77
N PRO A 158 -8.46 -8.57 -0.52
CA PRO A 158 -7.03 -8.34 -0.68
C PRO A 158 -6.73 -7.81 -2.09
N MET A 159 -5.81 -6.84 -2.15
CA MET A 159 -5.24 -6.39 -3.42
C MET A 159 -4.50 -7.58 -4.03
N THR A 160 -5.19 -8.31 -4.90
CA THR A 160 -4.60 -9.40 -5.65
C THR A 160 -3.96 -8.78 -6.87
N PRO A 161 -2.62 -8.90 -7.05
CA PRO A 161 -2.05 -8.57 -8.33
C PRO A 161 -2.75 -9.44 -9.36
N ARG A 162 -3.30 -8.82 -10.41
CA ARG A 162 -3.83 -9.59 -11.52
C ARG A 162 -2.66 -10.37 -12.09
N LEU A 163 -2.69 -11.69 -11.96
CA LEU A 163 -1.67 -12.59 -12.51
C LEU A 163 -1.41 -12.34 -14.00
N ALA A 164 -2.41 -11.82 -14.72
CA ALA A 164 -2.30 -11.43 -16.12
C ALA A 164 -1.41 -10.19 -16.37
N ASP A 165 -1.28 -9.31 -15.38
CA ASP A 165 -0.60 -8.02 -15.47
C ASP A 165 0.83 -8.06 -14.88
N MET A 166 1.18 -9.13 -14.15
CA MET A 166 2.56 -9.37 -13.73
C MET A 166 3.45 -9.64 -14.94
N PRO A 167 4.62 -8.99 -15.05
CA PRO A 167 5.57 -9.33 -16.11
C PRO A 167 5.92 -10.80 -15.98
N ARG A 168 5.84 -11.53 -17.11
CA ARG A 168 6.26 -12.94 -17.16
C ARG A 168 7.71 -13.02 -16.72
N GLN A 169 7.93 -13.41 -15.48
CA GLN A 169 9.26 -13.68 -15.00
C GLN A 169 9.72 -14.95 -15.72
N PRO A 170 10.87 -14.94 -16.40
CA PRO A 170 11.40 -16.17 -16.96
C PRO A 170 11.61 -17.13 -15.80
N LEU A 171 10.91 -18.27 -15.87
CA LEU A 171 11.12 -19.38 -14.96
C LEU A 171 12.62 -19.68 -14.92
N ALA A 172 13.20 -19.87 -13.73
CA ALA A 172 14.58 -20.29 -13.64
C ALA A 172 14.77 -21.57 -14.48
N THR A 173 15.97 -21.83 -15.00
CA THR A 173 16.22 -22.87 -16.01
C THR A 173 15.69 -24.27 -15.63
N GLY A 174 15.48 -24.54 -14.33
CA GLY A 174 14.83 -25.77 -13.83
C GLY A 174 13.32 -25.70 -13.64
N GLU A 175 12.75 -24.53 -13.37
CA GLU A 175 11.31 -24.34 -13.11
C GLU A 175 10.49 -24.42 -14.41
N ALA A 176 11.05 -23.99 -15.54
CA ALA A 176 10.40 -24.07 -16.85
C ALA A 176 10.10 -25.52 -17.25
N ALA A 177 11.10 -26.40 -17.07
CA ALA A 177 10.96 -27.82 -17.36
C ALA A 177 9.99 -28.52 -16.38
N PHE A 178 9.96 -28.08 -15.12
CA PHE A 178 9.04 -28.59 -14.12
C PHE A 178 7.58 -28.21 -14.44
N VAL A 179 7.31 -26.93 -14.72
CA VAL A 179 5.98 -26.44 -15.10
C VAL A 179 5.49 -27.12 -16.38
N GLY A 180 6.36 -27.31 -17.38
CA GLY A 180 6.03 -28.07 -18.59
C GLY A 180 5.54 -29.49 -18.28
N LYS A 181 6.26 -30.24 -17.43
CA LYS A 181 5.85 -31.59 -17.01
C LYS A 181 4.50 -31.63 -16.31
N ILE A 182 4.15 -30.60 -15.54
CA ILE A 182 2.85 -30.52 -14.88
C ILE A 182 1.73 -30.36 -15.91
N PHE A 183 1.90 -29.46 -16.88
CA PHE A 183 0.91 -29.30 -17.95
C PHE A 183 0.76 -30.56 -18.80
N ASP A 184 1.86 -31.25 -19.10
CA ASP A 184 1.82 -32.55 -19.79
C ASP A 184 1.06 -33.60 -18.97
N THR A 185 1.27 -33.64 -17.65
CA THR A 185 0.59 -34.60 -16.75
C THR A 185 -0.90 -34.28 -16.59
N LEU A 186 -1.27 -32.99 -16.57
CA LEU A 186 -2.68 -32.60 -16.56
C LEU A 186 -3.36 -32.94 -17.89
N ALA A 187 -2.65 -32.83 -19.02
CA ALA A 187 -3.17 -33.17 -20.34
C ALA A 187 -3.47 -34.68 -20.50
N THR A 188 -2.84 -35.54 -19.70
CA THR A 188 -3.15 -36.98 -19.66
C THR A 188 -4.34 -37.31 -18.74
N GLY A 189 -4.95 -36.32 -18.10
CA GLY A 189 -6.09 -36.50 -17.19
C GLY A 189 -5.72 -37.07 -15.83
N GLN A 190 -4.42 -37.14 -15.50
CA GLN A 190 -3.99 -37.57 -14.17
C GLN A 190 -4.13 -36.43 -13.15
N PRO A 191 -4.67 -36.71 -11.95
CA PRO A 191 -4.76 -35.70 -10.90
C PRO A 191 -3.35 -35.35 -10.40
N VAL A 192 -3.06 -34.05 -10.34
CA VAL A 192 -1.78 -33.52 -9.85
C VAL A 192 -2.01 -32.75 -8.56
N LEU A 193 -1.18 -33.02 -7.54
CA LEU A 193 -1.12 -32.23 -6.32
C LEU A 193 0.11 -31.32 -6.37
N LEU A 194 -0.13 -30.01 -6.46
CA LEU A 194 0.93 -29.00 -6.40
C LEU A 194 1.12 -28.54 -4.95
N LEU A 195 2.30 -28.77 -4.38
CA LEU A 195 2.66 -28.28 -3.06
C LEU A 195 3.67 -27.15 -3.24
N ALA A 196 3.24 -25.92 -2.98
CA ALA A 196 4.14 -24.77 -2.91
C ALA A 196 4.84 -24.76 -1.54
N GLN A 197 6.17 -24.65 -1.54
CA GLN A 197 6.96 -24.40 -0.34
C GLN A 197 7.70 -23.09 -0.50
N GLU A 198 7.58 -22.23 0.52
CA GLU A 198 8.34 -20.99 0.61
C GLU A 198 9.82 -21.33 0.89
N GLY A 199 10.72 -20.83 0.05
CA GLY A 199 12.15 -21.10 0.15
C GLY A 199 12.73 -20.50 1.43
N ARG A 200 13.18 -21.33 2.37
CA ARG A 200 14.11 -20.87 3.41
C ARG A 200 15.47 -20.63 2.76
N ASP A 201 15.90 -19.38 2.70
CA ASP A 201 17.27 -19.03 2.34
C ASP A 201 18.26 -19.83 3.18
N ARG A 202 19.09 -20.61 2.49
CA ARG A 202 20.26 -21.27 3.08
C ARG A 202 21.23 -20.18 3.50
N LEU A 203 21.29 -19.87 4.80
CA LEU A 203 22.50 -19.33 5.42
C LEU A 203 23.62 -20.38 5.24
N GLY A 204 24.40 -20.22 4.17
CA GLY A 204 25.64 -20.94 3.92
C GLY A 204 26.79 -20.19 4.55
N MET A 205 27.37 -20.81 5.57
CA MET A 205 28.68 -20.51 6.13
C MET A 205 29.75 -20.41 5.03
N HIS A 206 30.62 -19.39 5.11
CA HIS A 206 32.08 -19.50 5.04
C HIS A 206 32.72 -18.23 5.60
#